data_AF-A0A2G5KKM4-F1
#
_entry.id   AF-A0A2G5KKM4-F1
#
_cell.length_a   1.000
_cell.length_b   1.000
_cell.length_c   1.000
_cell.angle_alpha   90.00
_cell.angle_beta   90.00
_cell.angle_gamma   90.00
#
_symmetry.space_group_name_H-M   'P 1'
#
loop_
_entity.id
_entity.type
_entity.pdbx_description
1 polymer ?
#
loop_
_entity_poly.entity_id
_entity_poly.type
_entity_poly.pdbx_seq_one_letter_code
_entity_poly.pdbx_strand_id
1 'polypeptide(L)'
;MKKIVYVVLFLTSLACKEQVKPVEKQEEQKEEIVALNDFPEALRKVFDAHGGLDIWEKQRTLVFDLPKPDARETHTVDLISRKDKITTTNFSIGFDGQHVWLLDMDKSYNGDAVFYHNLMFYFYAMPFVLADDGINYGATEDLEFEGVSYPGIRISYDNGVGASSKDEYYLHYHPETFQMQWLGYTVTYRSGEVSDNVKWIRYADWMDINGIVLPKSITWYNYEGKTIKEEKSTVTFENIELSTKKKGATFYQKPEEAAYVTKE
;
A
#
# COMPACT_ATOMS: atom_id res chain seq x y z
N MET A 1 -67.12 24.21 -66.63
CA MET A 1 -67.47 23.08 -65.74
C MET A 1 -66.44 23.02 -64.61
N LYS A 2 -66.92 22.94 -63.36
CA LYS A 2 -66.28 22.38 -62.13
C LYS A 2 -64.94 21.64 -62.38
N LYS A 3 -63.84 21.75 -61.63
CA LYS A 3 -63.63 21.94 -60.18
C LYS A 3 -62.11 21.82 -59.83
N ILE A 4 -61.67 22.45 -58.72
CA ILE A 4 -60.62 22.00 -57.74
C ILE A 4 -59.15 22.13 -58.20
N VAL A 5 -58.38 23.15 -57.78
CA VAL A 5 -57.63 23.36 -56.50
C VAL A 5 -56.52 22.31 -56.27
N TYR A 6 -55.25 22.74 -56.19
CA TYR A 6 -54.39 22.67 -54.98
C TYR A 6 -53.00 23.29 -55.23
N VAL A 7 -52.73 24.32 -54.43
CA VAL A 7 -51.46 24.86 -53.91
C VAL A 7 -50.17 24.15 -54.39
N VAL A 8 -49.34 24.87 -55.13
CA VAL A 8 -47.92 24.52 -55.35
C VAL A 8 -47.08 25.39 -54.42
N LEU A 9 -46.38 24.73 -53.50
CA LEU A 9 -45.51 25.29 -52.49
C LEU A 9 -44.20 25.81 -53.13
N PHE A 10 -43.83 27.04 -52.79
CA PHE A 10 -42.56 27.69 -53.15
C PHE A 10 -41.37 26.91 -52.57
N LEU A 11 -40.47 26.43 -53.45
CA LEU A 11 -39.15 25.90 -53.09
C LEU A 11 -38.13 27.04 -53.23
N THR A 12 -37.76 27.66 -52.12
CA THR A 12 -36.64 28.60 -52.03
C THR A 12 -35.34 27.84 -51.78
N SER A 13 -34.35 28.12 -52.62
CA SER A 13 -32.96 27.65 -52.52
C SER A 13 -32.28 28.14 -51.25
N LEU A 14 -31.64 27.23 -50.51
CA LEU A 14 -30.56 27.55 -49.58
C LEU A 14 -29.37 26.64 -49.87
N ALA A 15 -28.30 27.28 -50.33
CA ALA A 15 -26.98 26.71 -50.52
C ALA A 15 -26.40 26.26 -49.17
N CYS A 16 -26.13 24.97 -49.03
CA CYS A 16 -25.40 24.43 -47.90
C CYS A 16 -23.90 24.42 -48.24
N LYS A 17 -23.17 25.31 -47.57
CA LYS A 17 -21.70 25.37 -47.54
C LYS A 17 -21.23 24.24 -46.61
N GLU A 18 -20.46 23.29 -47.11
CA GLU A 18 -19.85 22.24 -46.26
C GLU A 18 -18.98 22.90 -45.18
N GLN A 19 -19.40 22.72 -43.93
CA GLN A 19 -18.60 23.05 -42.75
C GLN A 19 -17.93 21.77 -42.25
N VAL A 20 -16.60 21.75 -42.33
CA VAL A 20 -15.77 20.74 -41.68
C VAL A 20 -15.95 20.88 -40.18
N LYS A 21 -16.46 19.82 -39.52
CA LYS A 21 -16.56 19.74 -38.06
C LYS A 21 -15.14 19.68 -37.46
N PRO A 22 -14.82 20.47 -36.41
CA PRO A 22 -13.61 20.27 -35.64
C PRO A 22 -13.66 18.90 -34.94
N VAL A 23 -12.58 18.13 -35.07
CA VAL A 23 -12.35 16.92 -34.29
C VAL A 23 -12.21 17.35 -32.83
N GLU A 24 -13.11 16.86 -31.99
CA GLU A 24 -13.10 17.03 -30.55
C GLU A 24 -11.83 16.35 -30.01
N LYS A 25 -10.90 17.17 -29.50
CA LYS A 25 -9.70 16.73 -28.83
C LYS A 25 -10.15 16.03 -27.55
N GLN A 26 -10.08 14.70 -27.50
CA GLN A 26 -10.14 14.00 -26.23
C GLN A 26 -8.98 14.51 -25.38
N GLU A 27 -9.30 15.19 -24.29
CA GLU A 27 -8.35 15.49 -23.23
C GLU A 27 -7.84 14.14 -22.70
N GLU A 28 -6.56 13.86 -22.97
CA GLU A 28 -5.81 12.89 -22.18
C GLU A 28 -5.98 13.29 -20.72
N GLN A 29 -6.68 12.44 -19.99
CA GLN A 29 -6.76 12.50 -18.54
C GLN A 29 -5.34 12.32 -18.02
N LYS A 30 -4.68 13.46 -17.79
CA LYS A 30 -3.39 13.54 -17.15
C LYS A 30 -3.57 12.87 -15.79
N GLU A 31 -3.05 11.66 -15.63
CA GLU A 31 -2.87 11.09 -14.30
C GLU A 31 -2.18 12.16 -13.46
N GLU A 32 -2.84 12.48 -12.36
CA GLU A 32 -2.40 13.48 -11.41
C GLU A 32 -1.09 12.94 -10.83
N ILE A 33 0.03 13.40 -11.37
CA ILE A 33 1.33 13.21 -10.74
C ILE A 33 1.23 13.95 -9.42
N VAL A 34 1.00 13.19 -8.34
CA VAL A 34 0.96 13.68 -6.96
C VAL A 34 2.18 14.58 -6.77
N ALA A 35 1.91 15.84 -6.44
CA ALA A 35 2.95 16.86 -6.37
C ALA A 35 3.97 16.45 -5.30
N LEU A 36 5.24 16.36 -5.70
CA LEU A 36 6.41 16.05 -4.85
C LEU A 36 6.64 17.02 -3.66
N ASN A 37 5.71 17.95 -3.38
CA ASN A 37 5.90 19.12 -2.53
C ASN A 37 5.30 19.02 -1.11
N ASP A 38 4.53 17.98 -0.75
CA ASP A 38 3.78 17.96 0.52
C ASP A 38 4.41 17.13 1.67
N PHE A 39 5.48 16.38 1.41
CA PHE A 39 6.16 15.60 2.44
C PHE A 39 7.07 16.46 3.35
N PRO A 40 7.27 16.10 4.63
CA PRO A 40 8.36 16.66 5.43
C PRO A 40 9.73 16.44 4.76
N GLU A 41 10.66 17.38 4.93
CA GLU A 41 12.00 17.27 4.32
C GLU A 41 12.72 15.99 4.74
N ALA A 42 12.63 15.64 6.02
CA ALA A 42 13.20 14.41 6.55
C ALA A 42 12.64 13.17 5.84
N LEU A 43 11.32 13.13 5.60
CA LEU A 43 10.68 11.98 4.95
C LEU A 43 11.10 11.85 3.48
N ARG A 44 11.27 12.96 2.75
CA ARG A 44 11.83 12.92 1.40
C ARG A 44 13.22 12.29 1.37
N LYS A 45 14.08 12.69 2.32
CA LYS A 45 15.43 12.09 2.44
C LYS A 45 15.38 10.62 2.81
N VAL A 46 14.39 10.20 3.60
CA VAL A 46 14.14 8.78 3.86
C VAL A 46 13.79 8.09 2.54
N PHE A 47 12.85 8.59 1.74
CA PHE A 47 12.53 7.99 0.45
C PHE A 47 13.76 7.88 -0.47
N ASP A 48 14.55 8.95 -0.58
CA ASP A 48 15.79 8.97 -1.37
C ASP A 48 16.80 7.93 -0.89
N ALA A 49 16.96 7.78 0.43
CA ALA A 49 17.83 6.78 1.04
C ALA A 49 17.39 5.33 0.74
N HIS A 50 16.14 5.14 0.30
CA HIS A 50 15.62 3.84 -0.12
C HIS A 50 15.46 3.69 -1.65
N GLY A 51 16.00 4.62 -2.44
CA GLY A 51 15.95 4.54 -3.91
C GLY A 51 14.95 5.48 -4.58
N GLY A 52 14.18 6.25 -3.81
CA GLY A 52 13.29 7.29 -4.33
C GLY A 52 11.89 6.80 -4.69
N LEU A 53 10.90 7.68 -4.51
CA LEU A 53 9.50 7.40 -4.85
C LEU A 53 9.29 7.22 -6.35
N ASP A 54 10.05 7.92 -7.18
CA ASP A 54 9.88 7.88 -8.63
C ASP A 54 10.23 6.51 -9.24
N ILE A 55 11.11 5.74 -8.60
CA ILE A 55 11.40 4.36 -9.00
C ILE A 55 10.33 3.41 -8.43
N TRP A 56 9.89 3.65 -7.19
CA TRP A 56 8.89 2.85 -6.50
C TRP A 56 7.52 2.90 -7.20
N GLU A 57 7.05 4.10 -7.56
CA GLU A 57 5.75 4.33 -8.20
C GLU A 57 5.63 3.70 -9.59
N LYS A 58 6.77 3.40 -10.25
CA LYS A 58 6.78 2.66 -11.52
C LYS A 58 6.56 1.15 -11.32
N GLN A 59 6.72 0.64 -10.10
CA GLN A 59 6.51 -0.76 -9.79
C GLN A 59 5.01 -1.05 -9.70
N ARG A 60 4.63 -2.29 -10.02
CA ARG A 60 3.23 -2.70 -10.06
C ARG A 60 2.93 -3.94 -9.26
N THR A 61 3.86 -4.88 -9.19
CA THR A 61 3.71 -6.06 -8.36
C THR A 61 4.95 -6.29 -7.53
N LEU A 62 4.73 -6.50 -6.23
CA LEU A 62 5.71 -6.96 -5.27
C LEU A 62 5.38 -8.39 -4.87
N VAL A 63 6.38 -9.26 -4.90
CA VAL A 63 6.32 -10.63 -4.39
C VAL A 63 7.42 -10.80 -3.36
N PHE A 64 7.11 -11.46 -2.24
CA PHE A 64 8.11 -11.89 -1.26
C PHE A 64 7.61 -13.12 -0.52
N ASP A 65 8.54 -13.92 -0.03
CA ASP A 65 8.27 -15.09 0.79
C ASP A 65 8.64 -14.82 2.24
N LEU A 66 7.80 -15.34 3.14
CA LEU A 66 8.15 -15.53 4.55
C LEU A 66 8.46 -17.02 4.76
N PRO A 67 9.70 -17.39 5.11
CA PRO A 67 10.05 -18.77 5.40
C PRO A 67 9.32 -19.24 6.65
N LYS A 68 8.81 -20.48 6.61
CA LYS A 68 8.28 -21.22 7.77
C LYS A 68 9.07 -22.53 7.92
N PRO A 69 9.08 -23.17 9.10
CA PRO A 69 9.89 -24.37 9.32
C PRO A 69 9.74 -25.46 8.25
N ASP A 70 8.50 -25.74 7.82
CA ASP A 70 8.18 -26.80 6.85
C ASP A 70 7.38 -26.30 5.64
N ALA A 71 7.28 -24.98 5.46
CA ALA A 71 6.44 -24.38 4.45
C ALA A 71 6.94 -23.00 4.04
N ARG A 72 6.26 -22.43 3.05
CA ARG A 72 6.50 -21.07 2.59
C ARG A 72 5.18 -20.32 2.56
N GLU A 73 5.23 -19.06 2.98
CA GLU A 73 4.10 -18.15 2.86
C GLU A 73 4.48 -17.06 1.86
N THR A 74 3.90 -17.15 0.66
CA THR A 74 4.17 -16.21 -0.43
C THR A 74 3.15 -15.09 -0.41
N HIS A 75 3.63 -13.85 -0.33
CA HIS A 75 2.84 -12.63 -0.47
C HIS A 75 2.98 -12.10 -1.88
N THR A 76 1.87 -11.73 -2.51
CA THR A 76 1.85 -11.03 -3.79
C THR A 76 0.91 -9.84 -3.68
N VAL A 77 1.43 -8.63 -3.93
CA VAL A 77 0.70 -7.38 -3.75
C VAL A 77 0.76 -6.56 -5.03
N ASP A 78 -0.38 -6.06 -5.48
CA ASP A 78 -0.42 -5.02 -6.50
C ASP A 78 -0.23 -3.66 -5.83
N LEU A 79 0.85 -2.95 -6.18
CA LEU A 79 1.33 -1.80 -5.43
C LEU A 79 0.49 -0.53 -5.60
N ILE A 80 -0.40 -0.47 -6.59
CA ILE A 80 -1.26 0.72 -6.79
C ILE A 80 -2.71 0.41 -6.40
N SER A 81 -3.24 -0.77 -6.75
CA SER A 81 -4.62 -1.14 -6.37
C SER A 81 -4.73 -1.70 -4.95
N ARG A 82 -3.61 -1.99 -4.29
CA ARG A 82 -3.51 -2.62 -2.96
C ARG A 82 -4.22 -3.96 -2.84
N LYS A 83 -4.55 -4.61 -3.97
CA LYS A 83 -5.02 -6.00 -4.00
C LYS A 83 -3.88 -6.92 -3.64
N ASP A 84 -4.18 -7.97 -2.89
CA ASP A 84 -3.17 -8.91 -2.46
C ASP A 84 -3.65 -10.36 -2.42
N LYS A 85 -2.67 -11.24 -2.34
CA LYS A 85 -2.87 -12.66 -2.15
C LYS A 85 -1.70 -13.22 -1.35
N ILE A 86 -2.03 -13.89 -0.25
CA ILE A 86 -1.14 -14.75 0.52
C ILE A 86 -1.42 -16.19 0.12
N THR A 87 -0.39 -16.95 -0.21
CA THR A 87 -0.49 -18.38 -0.51
C THR A 87 0.43 -19.18 0.37
N THR A 88 -0.11 -20.22 0.99
CA THR A 88 0.63 -21.24 1.73
C THR A 88 0.33 -22.62 1.14
N THR A 89 0.91 -23.67 1.71
CA THR A 89 0.58 -25.06 1.36
C THR A 89 -0.87 -25.42 1.66
N ASN A 90 -1.46 -24.88 2.74
CA ASN A 90 -2.74 -25.36 3.28
C ASN A 90 -3.91 -24.40 3.06
N PHE A 91 -3.63 -23.10 2.97
CA PHE A 91 -4.64 -22.06 2.79
C PHE A 91 -4.16 -20.92 1.91
N SER A 92 -5.11 -20.11 1.43
CA SER A 92 -4.83 -18.82 0.79
C SER A 92 -5.76 -17.74 1.33
N ILE A 93 -5.22 -16.55 1.49
CA ILE A 93 -5.96 -15.33 1.84
C ILE A 93 -5.79 -14.36 0.69
N GLY A 94 -6.78 -13.54 0.39
CA GLY A 94 -6.56 -12.41 -0.50
C GLY A 94 -7.62 -11.34 -0.39
N PHE A 95 -7.29 -10.19 -0.95
CA PHE A 95 -8.17 -9.03 -1.05
C PHE A 95 -8.41 -8.69 -2.52
N ASP A 96 -9.67 -8.76 -2.94
CA ASP A 96 -10.04 -8.55 -4.35
C ASP A 96 -10.19 -7.06 -4.74
N GLY A 97 -9.95 -6.16 -3.79
CA GLY A 97 -10.17 -4.71 -3.90
C GLY A 97 -11.46 -4.23 -3.22
N GLN A 98 -12.31 -5.15 -2.76
CA GLN A 98 -13.54 -4.84 -2.03
C GLN A 98 -13.67 -5.67 -0.76
N HIS A 99 -13.38 -6.96 -0.83
CA HIS A 99 -13.56 -7.88 0.29
C HIS A 99 -12.35 -8.82 0.43
N VAL A 100 -12.07 -9.17 1.68
CA VAL A 100 -11.10 -10.21 2.01
C VAL A 100 -11.78 -11.57 1.88
N TRP A 101 -11.08 -12.52 1.28
CA TRP A 101 -11.50 -13.90 1.14
C TRP A 101 -10.48 -14.87 1.73
N LEU A 102 -10.96 -16.02 2.20
CA LEU A 102 -10.18 -17.11 2.75
C LEU A 102 -10.56 -18.42 2.03
N LEU A 103 -9.54 -19.09 1.50
CA LEU A 103 -9.61 -20.47 1.02
C LEU A 103 -8.85 -21.35 2.02
N ASP A 104 -9.58 -22.13 2.83
CA ASP A 104 -9.02 -23.00 3.86
C ASP A 104 -9.92 -24.24 4.05
N MET A 105 -9.76 -25.21 3.17
CA MET A 105 -10.66 -26.37 3.08
C MET A 105 -10.56 -27.27 4.33
N ASP A 106 -9.38 -27.36 4.91
CA ASP A 106 -9.10 -28.20 6.08
C ASP A 106 -9.29 -27.45 7.41
N LYS A 107 -9.75 -26.18 7.37
CA LYS A 107 -9.92 -25.30 8.54
C LYS A 107 -8.66 -25.19 9.39
N SER A 108 -7.52 -25.10 8.73
CA SER A 108 -6.19 -25.06 9.32
C SER A 108 -5.79 -23.65 9.79
N TYR A 109 -6.41 -22.60 9.23
CA TYR A 109 -6.13 -21.22 9.55
C TYR A 109 -6.87 -20.78 10.82
N ASN A 110 -6.11 -20.35 11.82
CA ASN A 110 -6.62 -19.94 13.13
C ASN A 110 -6.44 -18.43 13.38
N GLY A 111 -6.06 -17.67 12.35
CA GLY A 111 -5.82 -16.23 12.44
C GLY A 111 -7.03 -15.38 12.04
N ASP A 112 -6.86 -14.07 12.10
CA ASP A 112 -7.80 -13.10 11.52
C ASP A 112 -7.32 -12.74 10.11
N ALA A 113 -8.00 -13.28 9.09
CA ALA A 113 -7.64 -13.06 7.69
C ALA A 113 -7.85 -11.60 7.26
N VAL A 114 -8.85 -10.91 7.83
CA VAL A 114 -9.13 -9.50 7.54
C VAL A 114 -8.02 -8.60 8.09
N PHE A 115 -7.44 -8.96 9.23
CA PHE A 115 -6.29 -8.25 9.77
C PHE A 115 -4.97 -8.63 9.07
N TYR A 116 -4.80 -9.89 8.70
CA TYR A 116 -3.50 -10.41 8.30
C TYR A 116 -3.13 -10.17 6.83
N HIS A 117 -4.11 -10.08 5.91
CA HIS A 117 -3.86 -10.19 4.47
C HIS A 117 -2.81 -9.22 3.91
N ASN A 118 -2.71 -8.00 4.45
CA ASN A 118 -1.73 -6.99 4.05
C ASN A 118 -0.71 -6.63 5.15
N LEU A 119 -0.82 -7.19 6.36
CA LEU A 119 -0.04 -6.76 7.53
C LEU A 119 1.48 -6.78 7.27
N MET A 120 1.97 -7.90 6.73
CA MET A 120 3.40 -8.07 6.49
C MET A 120 3.88 -7.22 5.33
N PHE A 121 3.02 -6.91 4.35
CA PHE A 121 3.34 -5.96 3.30
C PHE A 121 3.57 -4.55 3.86
N TYR A 122 2.73 -4.10 4.79
CA TYR A 122 2.88 -2.78 5.42
C TYR A 122 4.22 -2.65 6.15
N PHE A 123 4.61 -3.64 6.94
CA PHE A 123 5.94 -3.62 7.59
C PHE A 123 7.08 -3.73 6.60
N TYR A 124 6.93 -4.57 5.57
CA TYR A 124 7.98 -4.83 4.61
C TYR A 124 8.29 -3.62 3.72
N ALA A 125 7.27 -2.95 3.21
CA ALA A 125 7.37 -1.79 2.32
C ALA A 125 7.21 -0.46 3.06
N MET A 126 7.39 -0.46 4.39
CA MET A 126 7.08 0.70 5.24
C MET A 126 7.71 2.02 4.76
N PRO A 127 8.99 2.08 4.31
CA PRO A 127 9.56 3.34 3.81
C PRO A 127 8.73 4.01 2.71
N PHE A 128 8.00 3.24 1.90
CA PHE A 128 7.23 3.78 0.78
C PHE A 128 5.72 3.85 1.05
N VAL A 129 5.18 2.95 1.89
CA VAL A 129 3.76 3.01 2.31
C VAL A 129 3.46 4.31 3.04
N LEU A 130 4.46 4.93 3.66
CA LEU A 130 4.34 6.25 4.29
C LEU A 130 4.22 7.42 3.29
N ALA A 131 4.16 7.15 1.98
CA ALA A 131 3.81 8.12 0.95
C ALA A 131 2.35 8.02 0.48
N ASP A 132 1.58 7.03 0.99
CA ASP A 132 0.18 6.84 0.60
C ASP A 132 -0.69 8.04 1.00
N ASP A 133 -1.78 8.25 0.26
CA ASP A 133 -2.73 9.34 0.51
C ASP A 133 -3.41 9.22 1.89
N GLY A 134 -3.81 10.36 2.44
CA GLY A 134 -4.55 10.42 3.72
C GLY A 134 -3.67 10.27 4.97
N ILE A 135 -2.36 10.46 4.82
CA ILE A 135 -1.39 10.49 5.90
C ILE A 135 -1.13 11.93 6.38
N ASN A 136 -1.11 12.07 7.71
CA ASN A 136 -0.73 13.28 8.42
C ASN A 136 0.61 13.06 9.12
N TYR A 137 1.55 13.99 8.92
CA TYR A 137 2.88 13.96 9.52
C TYR A 137 3.00 14.94 10.69
N GLY A 138 3.69 14.51 11.75
CA GLY A 138 3.97 15.32 12.92
C GLY A 138 5.35 15.03 13.50
N ALA A 139 5.74 15.82 14.49
CA ALA A 139 6.97 15.58 15.25
C ALA A 139 6.77 14.43 16.25
N THR A 140 7.85 13.73 16.56
CA THR A 140 7.98 12.84 17.72
C THR A 140 9.35 13.06 18.36
N GLU A 141 9.50 12.66 19.62
CA GLU A 141 10.79 12.63 20.30
C GLU A 141 11.74 11.67 19.57
N ASP A 142 13.04 11.96 19.61
CA ASP A 142 14.07 11.07 19.08
C ASP A 142 14.10 9.77 19.88
N LEU A 143 14.43 8.67 19.20
CA LEU A 143 14.62 7.37 19.84
C LEU A 143 16.09 7.19 20.19
N GLU A 144 16.40 7.02 21.47
CA GLU A 144 17.76 6.72 21.93
C GLU A 144 17.98 5.20 21.98
N PHE A 145 18.95 4.70 21.22
CA PHE A 145 19.30 3.27 21.25
C PHE A 145 20.78 3.04 20.94
N GLU A 146 21.47 2.29 21.81
CA GLU A 146 22.90 1.95 21.68
C GLU A 146 23.83 3.17 21.46
N GLY A 147 23.49 4.32 22.04
CA GLY A 147 24.28 5.56 21.94
C GLY A 147 24.05 6.36 20.65
N VAL A 148 23.08 5.97 19.84
CA VAL A 148 22.62 6.74 18.68
C VAL A 148 21.23 7.32 18.97
N SER A 149 21.09 8.61 18.71
CA SER A 149 19.81 9.33 18.72
C SER A 149 19.21 9.30 17.32
N TYR A 150 18.09 8.60 17.15
CA TYR A 150 17.41 8.44 15.87
C TYR A 150 16.24 9.42 15.76
N PRO A 151 16.35 10.46 14.91
CA PRO A 151 15.26 11.41 14.74
C PRO A 151 14.01 10.74 14.18
N GLY A 152 12.84 11.23 14.60
CA GLY A 152 11.57 10.58 14.31
C GLY A 152 10.53 11.46 13.61
N ILE A 153 9.61 10.79 12.91
CA ILE A 153 8.40 11.38 12.32
C ILE A 153 7.20 10.61 12.84
N ARG A 154 6.24 11.30 13.45
CA ARG A 154 4.94 10.73 13.81
C ARG A 154 4.06 10.70 12.56
N ILE A 155 3.40 9.58 12.34
CA ILE A 155 2.48 9.32 11.25
C ILE A 155 1.13 8.98 11.87
N SER A 156 0.09 9.64 11.38
CA SER A 156 -1.31 9.39 11.71
C SER A 156 -2.15 9.47 10.44
N TYR A 157 -3.38 8.98 10.48
CA TYR A 157 -4.23 8.90 9.29
C TYR A 157 -5.50 9.72 9.44
N ASP A 158 -6.04 10.17 8.31
CA ASP A 158 -7.39 10.73 8.28
C ASP A 158 -8.44 9.67 8.65
N ASN A 159 -9.59 10.12 9.17
CA ASN A 159 -10.67 9.21 9.53
C ASN A 159 -11.11 8.36 8.33
N GLY A 160 -11.13 7.03 8.51
CA GLY A 160 -11.55 6.08 7.48
C GLY A 160 -10.46 5.67 6.49
N VAL A 161 -9.23 6.15 6.65
CA VAL A 161 -8.06 5.67 5.88
C VAL A 161 -7.52 4.39 6.50
N GLY A 162 -7.39 3.34 5.69
CA GLY A 162 -6.94 2.02 6.11
C GLY A 162 -7.95 1.25 6.97
N ALA A 163 -7.56 0.05 7.42
CA ALA A 163 -8.41 -0.79 8.28
C ALA A 163 -8.53 -0.24 9.72
N SER A 164 -7.62 0.65 10.12
CA SER A 164 -7.54 1.20 11.47
C SER A 164 -6.94 2.61 11.46
N SER A 165 -7.76 3.62 11.13
CA SER A 165 -7.30 5.02 11.02
C SER A 165 -6.82 5.64 12.35
N LYS A 166 -6.97 4.93 13.47
CA LYS A 166 -6.52 5.32 14.80
C LYS A 166 -5.13 4.76 15.14
N ASP A 167 -4.57 3.90 14.30
CA ASP A 167 -3.19 3.45 14.47
C ASP A 167 -2.24 4.62 14.23
N GLU A 168 -1.20 4.67 15.04
CA GLU A 168 -0.11 5.63 14.89
C GLU A 168 1.18 4.87 14.58
N TYR A 169 2.00 5.48 13.73
CA TYR A 169 3.35 5.01 13.46
C TYR A 169 4.37 6.10 13.81
N TYR A 170 5.56 5.66 14.17
CA TYR A 170 6.69 6.49 14.56
C TYR A 170 7.90 5.98 13.78
N LEU A 171 8.14 6.60 12.62
CA LEU A 171 9.30 6.29 11.79
C LEU A 171 10.53 6.95 12.43
N HIS A 172 11.57 6.17 12.74
CA HIS A 172 12.87 6.72 13.08
C HIS A 172 13.94 6.30 12.09
N TYR A 173 14.81 7.24 11.74
CA TYR A 173 15.83 7.08 10.72
C TYR A 173 17.22 7.41 11.28
N HIS A 174 18.26 6.91 10.62
CA HIS A 174 19.64 7.23 10.99
C HIS A 174 19.94 8.71 10.67
N PRO A 175 20.49 9.50 11.61
CA PRO A 175 20.61 10.96 11.46
C PRO A 175 21.51 11.40 10.29
N GLU A 176 22.47 10.56 9.89
CA GLU A 176 23.40 10.88 8.81
C GLU A 176 22.96 10.35 7.44
N THR A 177 22.36 9.16 7.40
CA THR A 177 22.07 8.46 6.13
C THR A 177 20.61 8.54 5.73
N PHE A 178 19.73 8.96 6.66
CA PHE A 178 18.27 8.96 6.50
C PHE A 178 17.66 7.58 6.19
N GLN A 179 18.44 6.50 6.22
CA GLN A 179 17.90 5.16 6.12
C GLN A 179 17.04 4.87 7.35
N MET A 180 15.88 4.26 7.14
CA MET A 180 14.96 3.87 8.21
C MET A 180 15.67 2.87 9.13
N GLN A 181 15.42 2.96 10.44
CA GLN A 181 16.06 2.09 11.43
C GLN A 181 15.06 1.52 12.41
N TRP A 182 14.02 2.29 12.76
CA TRP A 182 12.98 1.83 13.66
C TRP A 182 11.59 2.24 13.21
N LEU A 183 10.63 1.40 13.57
CA LEU A 183 9.21 1.71 13.52
C LEU A 183 8.62 1.47 14.91
N GLY A 184 8.16 2.55 15.52
CA GLY A 184 7.19 2.48 16.61
C GLY A 184 5.79 2.37 16.03
N TYR A 185 4.91 1.56 16.61
CA TYR A 185 3.52 1.50 16.18
C TYR A 185 2.56 1.15 17.32
N THR A 186 1.36 1.69 17.24
CA THR A 186 0.23 1.33 18.11
C THR A 186 -0.73 0.43 17.34
N VAL A 187 -1.49 -0.42 18.04
CA VAL A 187 -2.49 -1.28 17.40
C VAL A 187 -3.83 -1.02 18.05
N THR A 188 -4.73 -0.40 17.30
CA THR A 188 -6.09 -0.09 17.75
C THR A 188 -7.14 -0.96 17.07
N TYR A 189 -6.76 -1.77 16.08
CA TYR A 189 -7.68 -2.60 15.29
C TYR A 189 -8.68 -3.42 16.13
N ARG A 190 -8.26 -3.99 17.27
CA ARG A 190 -9.12 -4.83 18.13
C ARG A 190 -9.95 -4.05 19.15
N SER A 191 -9.40 -3.00 19.76
CA SER A 191 -10.07 -2.24 20.83
C SER A 191 -10.88 -1.06 20.29
N GLY A 192 -10.48 -0.50 19.16
CA GLY A 192 -10.97 0.79 18.66
C GLY A 192 -10.53 1.98 19.50
N GLU A 193 -9.72 1.78 20.53
CA GLU A 193 -9.24 2.81 21.46
C GLU A 193 -7.78 3.15 21.15
N VAL A 194 -7.43 4.44 21.26
CA VAL A 194 -6.05 4.91 21.16
C VAL A 194 -5.25 4.27 22.29
N SER A 195 -4.10 3.69 21.95
CA SER A 195 -3.23 3.02 22.91
C SER A 195 -1.89 3.73 22.97
N ASP A 196 -1.45 4.08 24.18
CA ASP A 196 -0.10 4.63 24.39
C ASP A 196 0.99 3.54 24.37
N ASN A 197 0.61 2.29 24.10
CA ASN A 197 1.50 1.14 24.10
C ASN A 197 2.20 0.97 22.74
N VAL A 198 3.34 1.64 22.59
CA VAL A 198 4.14 1.60 21.37
C VAL A 198 4.97 0.31 21.30
N LYS A 199 4.76 -0.47 20.24
CA LYS A 199 5.57 -1.64 19.88
C LYS A 199 6.69 -1.23 18.94
N TRP A 200 7.83 -1.91 19.00
CA TRP A 200 9.03 -1.55 18.24
C TRP A 200 9.49 -2.64 17.30
N ILE A 201 9.80 -2.24 16.06
CA ILE A 201 10.42 -3.06 15.02
C ILE A 201 11.72 -2.36 14.60
N ARG A 202 12.83 -3.10 14.55
CA ARG A 202 14.12 -2.64 14.02
C ARG A 202 14.31 -3.11 12.58
N TYR A 203 14.89 -2.23 11.77
CA TYR A 203 15.27 -2.44 10.39
C TYR A 203 16.79 -2.27 10.27
N ALA A 204 17.53 -3.35 10.47
CA ALA A 204 19.00 -3.32 10.54
C ALA A 204 19.69 -4.01 9.35
N ASP A 205 18.95 -4.75 8.52
CA ASP A 205 19.50 -5.46 7.37
C ASP A 205 18.70 -5.12 6.12
N TRP A 206 19.37 -4.59 5.11
CA TRP A 206 18.80 -4.02 3.90
C TRP A 206 19.41 -4.65 2.65
N MET A 207 18.65 -4.66 1.56
CA MET A 207 19.08 -5.10 0.23
C MET A 207 18.63 -4.11 -0.83
N ASP A 208 19.45 -3.97 -1.88
CA ASP A 208 19.06 -3.30 -3.11
C ASP A 208 18.41 -4.30 -4.08
N ILE A 209 17.27 -3.92 -4.62
CA ILE A 209 16.52 -4.64 -5.65
C ILE A 209 16.23 -3.65 -6.78
N ASN A 210 17.08 -3.65 -7.79
CA ASN A 210 16.97 -2.78 -8.96
C ASN A 210 16.90 -1.29 -8.60
N GLY A 211 17.71 -0.85 -7.62
CA GLY A 211 17.76 0.53 -7.16
C GLY A 211 16.73 0.89 -6.10
N ILE A 212 15.87 -0.05 -5.68
CA ILE A 212 14.98 0.09 -4.52
C ILE A 212 15.56 -0.65 -3.33
N VAL A 213 15.65 0.00 -2.17
CA VAL A 213 16.17 -0.59 -0.95
C VAL A 213 15.02 -1.06 -0.05
N LEU A 214 14.98 -2.37 0.21
CA LEU A 214 13.98 -3.02 1.07
C LEU A 214 14.69 -3.82 2.17
N PRO A 215 14.04 -4.09 3.32
CA PRO A 215 14.68 -4.82 4.39
C PRO A 215 14.88 -6.29 3.98
N LYS A 216 16.03 -6.90 4.28
CA LYS A 216 16.15 -8.36 4.22
C LYS A 216 15.47 -9.03 5.39
N SER A 217 15.46 -8.35 6.54
CA SER A 217 14.79 -8.81 7.75
C SER A 217 14.32 -7.64 8.60
N ILE A 218 13.33 -7.91 9.45
CA ILE A 218 12.86 -7.00 10.49
C ILE A 218 12.80 -7.74 11.82
N THR A 219 13.15 -7.06 12.91
CA THR A 219 13.20 -7.66 14.24
C THR A 219 12.29 -6.91 15.21
N TRP A 220 11.34 -7.61 15.81
CA TRP A 220 10.58 -7.11 16.95
C TRP A 220 11.41 -7.19 18.22
N TYR A 221 11.27 -6.17 19.06
CA TYR A 221 11.94 -6.08 20.35
C TYR A 221 10.94 -6.15 21.51
N ASN A 222 11.38 -6.69 22.63
CA ASN A 222 10.71 -6.47 23.91
C ASN A 222 10.91 -5.01 24.33
N TYR A 223 9.99 -4.49 25.13
CA TYR A 223 10.03 -3.10 25.55
C TYR A 223 9.30 -2.90 26.88
N GLU A 224 9.66 -1.84 27.58
CA GLU A 224 9.05 -1.43 28.85
C GLU A 224 8.81 0.08 28.82
N GLY A 225 7.54 0.48 28.71
CA GLY A 225 7.20 1.87 28.38
C GLY A 225 7.80 2.25 27.02
N LYS A 226 8.62 3.30 27.01
CA LYS A 226 9.38 3.74 25.81
C LYS A 226 10.77 3.10 25.68
N THR A 227 11.19 2.26 26.64
CA THR A 227 12.54 1.68 26.66
C THR A 227 12.57 0.37 25.88
N ILE A 228 13.38 0.31 24.83
CA ILE A 228 13.62 -0.92 24.05
C ILE A 228 14.57 -1.84 24.82
N LYS A 229 14.29 -3.15 24.81
CA LYS A 229 15.04 -4.19 25.53
C LYS A 229 15.70 -5.15 24.53
N GLU A 230 15.66 -6.45 24.79
CA GLU A 230 16.22 -7.48 23.92
C GLU A 230 15.32 -7.81 22.71
N GLU A 231 15.93 -8.45 21.72
CA GLU A 231 15.24 -8.99 20.55
C GLU A 231 14.24 -10.06 20.97
N LYS A 232 13.04 -9.98 20.38
CA LYS A 232 11.95 -10.92 20.61
C LYS A 232 11.81 -11.93 19.49
N SER A 233 11.75 -11.43 18.24
CA SER A 233 11.53 -12.26 17.06
C SER A 233 11.93 -11.55 15.80
N THR A 234 12.57 -12.27 14.88
CA THR A 234 12.98 -11.76 13.57
C THR A 234 12.19 -12.45 12.47
N VAL A 235 11.79 -11.68 11.47
CA VAL A 235 11.23 -12.18 10.21
C VAL A 235 12.20 -11.83 9.09
N THR A 236 12.53 -12.83 8.27
CA THR A 236 13.33 -12.67 7.05
C THR A 236 12.41 -12.67 5.84
N PHE A 237 12.78 -11.93 4.81
CA PHE A 237 12.09 -11.87 3.53
C PHE A 237 12.96 -12.53 2.46
N GLU A 238 12.36 -13.44 1.67
CA GLU A 238 13.07 -14.23 0.66
C GLU A 238 12.37 -14.13 -0.71
N ASN A 239 13.08 -14.55 -1.77
CA ASN A 239 12.57 -14.63 -3.15
C ASN A 239 11.83 -13.38 -3.62
N ILE A 240 12.42 -12.22 -3.35
CA ILE A 240 11.79 -10.93 -3.58
C ILE A 240 11.79 -10.61 -5.07
N GLU A 241 10.63 -10.22 -5.59
CA GLU A 241 10.44 -9.80 -6.96
C GLU A 241 9.69 -8.46 -6.99
N LEU A 242 10.34 -7.45 -7.59
CA LEU A 242 9.70 -6.19 -7.96
C LEU A 242 9.55 -6.14 -9.48
N SER A 243 8.33 -5.88 -9.93
CA SER A 243 7.98 -5.87 -11.34
C SER A 243 7.07 -4.71 -11.68
N THR A 244 7.34 -4.06 -12.82
CA THR A 244 6.46 -3.04 -13.42
C THR A 244 5.21 -3.65 -14.09
N LYS A 245 5.10 -4.97 -14.14
CA LYS A 245 3.97 -5.68 -14.74
C LYS A 245 2.93 -6.05 -13.68
N LYS A 246 1.66 -5.76 -13.98
CA LYS A 246 0.52 -6.25 -13.19
C LYS A 246 0.32 -7.76 -13.37
N LYS A 247 -0.26 -8.40 -12.36
CA LYS A 247 -0.82 -9.76 -12.50
C LYS A 247 -2.09 -9.74 -13.36
N GLY A 248 -2.49 -10.93 -13.84
CA GLY A 248 -3.71 -11.10 -14.63
C GLY A 248 -4.96 -10.65 -13.86
N ALA A 249 -6.01 -10.23 -14.59
CA ALA A 249 -7.21 -9.62 -13.99
C ALA A 249 -7.91 -10.50 -12.94
N THR A 250 -7.78 -11.82 -13.05
CA THR A 250 -8.40 -12.81 -12.15
C THR A 250 -7.50 -13.25 -11.00
N PHE A 251 -6.24 -12.81 -10.95
CA PHE A 251 -5.25 -13.32 -10.00
C PHE A 251 -5.65 -13.11 -8.52
N TYR A 252 -6.22 -11.93 -8.23
CA TYR A 252 -6.66 -11.53 -6.88
C TYR A 252 -8.14 -11.82 -6.59
N GLN A 253 -8.88 -12.34 -7.57
CA GLN A 253 -10.30 -12.62 -7.40
C GLN A 253 -10.50 -13.81 -6.46
N LYS A 254 -11.63 -13.80 -5.74
CA LYS A 254 -12.05 -14.89 -4.88
C LYS A 254 -12.21 -16.19 -5.70
N PRO A 255 -11.51 -17.28 -5.35
CA PRO A 255 -11.78 -18.61 -5.90
C PRO A 255 -13.22 -19.08 -5.62
N GLU A 256 -13.73 -20.05 -6.38
CA GLU A 256 -15.10 -20.57 -6.20
C GLU A 256 -15.29 -21.14 -4.79
N GLU A 257 -14.31 -21.90 -4.32
CA GLU A 257 -14.29 -22.62 -3.05
C GLU A 257 -13.97 -21.73 -1.84
N ALA A 258 -13.52 -20.49 -2.06
CA ALA A 258 -13.20 -19.56 -1.00
C ALA A 258 -14.44 -18.85 -0.46
N ALA A 259 -14.42 -18.48 0.82
CA ALA A 259 -15.46 -17.67 1.44
C ALA A 259 -14.97 -16.22 1.62
N TYR A 260 -15.86 -15.25 1.47
CA TYR A 260 -15.60 -13.90 1.98
C TYR A 260 -15.63 -13.93 3.50
N VAL A 261 -14.72 -13.17 4.12
CA VAL A 261 -14.59 -13.05 5.57
C VAL A 261 -14.73 -11.60 5.98
N THR A 262 -15.32 -11.37 7.15
CA THR A 262 -15.53 -10.05 7.73
C THR A 262 -14.83 -9.97 9.07
N LYS A 263 -14.50 -8.74 9.50
CA LYS A 263 -14.00 -8.49 10.85
C LYS A 263 -15.02 -9.02 11.86
N GLU A 264 -14.57 -9.87 12.78
CA GLU A 264 -15.36 -10.34 13.93
C GLU A 264 -15.47 -9.27 15.02
#